data_AF-A0A515A004-F1
#
_entry.id   AF-A0A515A004-F1
#
_cell.length_a   1.000
_cell.length_b   1.000
_cell.length_c   1.000
_cell.angle_alpha   90.00
_cell.angle_beta   90.00
_cell.angle_gamma   90.00
#
_symmetry.space_group_name_H-M   'P 1'
#
loop_
_entity.id
_entity.type
_entity.pdbx_description
1 polymer ?
#
loop_
_entity_poly.entity_id
_entity_poly.type
_entity_poly.pdbx_seq_one_letter_code
_entity_poly.pdbx_strand_id
1 'polypeptide(L)'
;MTNQDPKSSAPESENIVFTEQAKPLLTDLLYPSESDEPIDMVTCYLKQDEPLTVSQIKDWQMLPPSVYVEEIPEADFWEPVITEQDWYGDDEKTRTASFQKLHKLVQDTLTVRQVFRVGESEMDVYLLGRQSDGERAGLKTKMVQT
;
A
#
# COMPACT_ATOMS: atom_id res chain seq x y z
N MET A 1 31.25 26.01 29.64
CA MET A 1 30.62 26.82 28.58
C MET A 1 30.53 25.89 27.38
N THR A 2 29.67 24.86 27.35
CA THR A 2 28.19 24.88 27.36
C THR A 2 27.63 25.87 26.34
N ASN A 3 27.25 25.36 25.15
CA ASN A 3 25.87 25.37 24.61
C ASN A 3 25.95 25.17 23.08
N GLN A 4 25.55 24.01 22.57
CA GLN A 4 24.18 23.55 22.26
C GLN A 4 23.92 23.68 20.75
N ASP A 5 23.93 22.54 20.07
CA ASP A 5 23.34 22.33 18.75
C ASP A 5 21.86 22.73 18.76
N PRO A 6 21.38 23.57 17.83
CA PRO A 6 19.96 23.85 17.75
C PRO A 6 19.26 22.72 16.98
N LYS A 7 18.57 21.88 17.77
CA LYS A 7 17.22 21.36 17.53
C LYS A 7 16.88 20.84 16.12
N SER A 8 16.81 19.51 16.07
CA SER A 8 15.69 18.77 15.48
C SER A 8 14.40 19.60 15.45
N SER A 9 13.78 19.71 14.28
CA SER A 9 12.41 20.22 14.12
C SER A 9 11.77 19.42 13.00
N ALA A 10 11.10 18.36 13.42
CA ALA A 10 10.18 17.58 12.62
C ALA A 10 8.93 18.40 12.24
N PRO A 11 8.10 17.85 11.35
CA PRO A 11 6.68 17.74 11.61
C PRO A 11 6.33 16.25 11.78
N GLU A 12 6.71 15.68 12.93
CA GLU A 12 6.20 14.39 13.42
C GLU A 12 4.91 14.70 14.17
N SER A 13 3.81 14.86 13.44
CA SER A 13 2.50 14.99 14.07
C SER A 13 1.46 14.33 13.16
N GLU A 14 0.88 13.25 13.68
CA GLU A 14 -0.34 12.56 13.22
C GLU A 14 -0.25 11.55 12.05
N ASN A 15 0.83 11.58 11.26
CA ASN A 15 1.09 10.66 10.12
C ASN A 15 1.40 9.18 10.48
N ILE A 16 1.21 8.81 11.74
CA ILE A 16 1.78 7.62 12.38
C ILE A 16 0.73 6.50 12.50
N VAL A 17 -0.56 6.80 12.29
CA VAL A 17 -1.65 5.89 12.69
C VAL A 17 -1.68 4.63 11.82
N PHE A 18 -1.70 4.74 10.50
CA PHE A 18 -1.75 3.54 9.64
C PHE A 18 -0.38 2.85 9.59
N THR A 19 0.68 3.61 9.34
CA THR A 19 2.03 3.07 9.10
C THR A 19 2.58 2.30 10.30
N GLU A 20 2.44 2.80 11.54
CA GLU A 20 2.90 2.05 12.71
C GLU A 20 2.06 0.79 12.99
N GLN A 21 0.75 0.83 12.69
CA GLN A 21 -0.13 -0.34 12.87
C GLN A 21 0.08 -1.39 11.78
N ALA A 22 0.39 -0.97 10.55
CA ALA A 22 0.60 -1.87 9.41
C ALA A 22 1.97 -2.56 9.48
N LYS A 23 3.02 -1.87 9.94
CA LYS A 23 4.39 -2.38 10.01
C LYS A 23 4.53 -3.79 10.60
N PRO A 24 3.96 -4.15 11.77
CA PRO A 24 4.08 -5.51 12.31
C PRO A 24 3.34 -6.56 11.47
N LEU A 25 2.33 -6.16 10.67
CA LEU A 25 1.54 -7.07 9.83
C LEU A 25 2.21 -7.39 8.48
N LEU A 26 3.19 -6.59 8.07
CA LEU A 26 3.89 -6.73 6.79
C LEU A 26 5.15 -7.60 6.88
N THR A 27 5.63 -7.88 8.10
CA THR A 27 6.80 -8.75 8.32
C THR A 27 6.57 -10.13 7.71
N ASP A 28 7.47 -10.53 6.79
CA ASP A 28 7.43 -11.81 6.06
C ASP A 28 6.14 -12.04 5.25
N LEU A 29 5.36 -10.99 4.97
CA LEU A 29 4.13 -11.09 4.19
C LEU A 29 4.40 -10.89 2.71
N LEU A 30 4.27 -11.97 1.94
CA LEU A 30 4.43 -11.95 0.48
C LEU A 30 3.07 -11.88 -0.18
N TYR A 31 2.95 -11.14 -1.29
CA TYR A 31 1.80 -11.14 -2.17
C TYR A 31 1.97 -12.22 -3.26
N PRO A 32 0.95 -13.06 -3.51
CA PRO A 32 1.06 -14.16 -4.46
C PRO A 32 1.14 -13.59 -5.87
N SER A 33 2.29 -13.79 -6.49
CA SER A 33 2.58 -13.52 -7.89
C SER A 33 3.49 -14.64 -8.40
N GLU A 34 3.97 -14.58 -9.65
CA GLU A 34 4.96 -15.55 -10.13
C GLU A 34 6.27 -15.55 -9.35
N SER A 35 6.58 -14.49 -8.58
CA SER A 35 7.83 -14.33 -7.82
C SER A 35 7.64 -14.13 -6.31
N ASP A 36 6.42 -14.31 -5.77
CA ASP A 36 6.08 -14.07 -4.35
C ASP A 36 6.73 -12.78 -3.78
N GLU A 37 6.22 -11.62 -4.19
CA GLU A 37 6.82 -10.32 -3.91
C GLU A 37 6.44 -9.80 -2.52
N PRO A 38 7.33 -9.09 -1.80
CA PRO A 38 7.01 -8.50 -0.51
C PRO A 38 6.01 -7.35 -0.64
N ILE A 39 5.24 -7.13 0.42
CA ILE A 39 4.37 -5.96 0.56
C ILE A 39 5.02 -4.93 1.46
N ASP A 40 5.24 -3.75 0.90
CA ASP A 40 5.81 -2.60 1.57
C ASP A 40 4.77 -1.52 1.84
N MET A 41 5.07 -0.62 2.78
CA MET A 41 4.28 0.59 2.96
C MET A 41 4.70 1.66 1.97
N VAL A 42 3.73 2.48 1.56
CA VAL A 42 3.98 3.63 0.71
C VAL A 42 3.20 4.84 1.20
N THR A 43 3.81 6.02 1.07
CA THR A 43 3.16 7.32 1.33
C THR A 43 3.05 8.12 0.05
N CYS A 44 1.95 8.86 -0.09
CA CYS A 44 1.65 9.70 -1.23
C CYS A 44 1.30 11.10 -0.73
N TYR A 45 2.03 12.09 -1.22
CA TYR A 45 1.87 13.49 -0.79
C TYR A 45 0.64 14.19 -1.39
N LEU A 46 -0.15 13.50 -2.23
CA LEU A 46 -1.37 14.05 -2.83
C LEU A 46 -2.51 14.10 -1.81
N LYS A 47 -2.89 15.32 -1.40
CA LYS A 47 -3.83 15.56 -0.29
C LYS A 47 -5.28 15.82 -0.71
N GLN A 48 -5.60 15.62 -1.99
CA GLN A 48 -6.94 15.91 -2.51
C GLN A 48 -8.00 14.95 -1.94
N ASP A 49 -9.18 15.51 -1.70
CA ASP A 49 -10.33 14.78 -1.14
C ASP A 49 -10.93 13.78 -2.14
N GLU A 50 -10.89 14.14 -3.41
CA GLU A 50 -11.43 13.35 -4.51
C GLU A 50 -10.54 12.12 -4.83
N PRO A 51 -11.11 11.07 -5.44
CA PRO A 51 -10.33 9.97 -5.99
C PRO A 51 -9.19 10.48 -6.89
N LEU A 52 -8.01 9.89 -6.73
CA LEU A 52 -6.85 10.12 -7.59
C LEU A 52 -7.17 9.65 -9.00
N THR A 53 -6.71 10.41 -9.98
CA THR A 53 -6.75 10.04 -11.39
C THR A 53 -5.46 9.35 -11.81
N VAL A 54 -5.50 8.56 -12.87
CA VAL A 54 -4.32 7.94 -13.49
C VAL A 54 -3.21 8.95 -13.78
N SER A 55 -3.55 10.14 -14.28
CA SER A 55 -2.58 11.20 -14.55
C SER A 55 -1.85 11.67 -13.28
N GLN A 56 -2.57 11.79 -12.17
CA GLN A 56 -1.96 12.21 -10.89
C GLN A 56 -1.04 11.14 -10.31
N ILE A 57 -1.35 9.86 -10.52
CA ILE A 57 -0.44 8.76 -10.16
C ILE A 57 0.82 8.82 -11.01
N LYS A 58 0.70 9.08 -12.31
CA LYS A 58 1.85 9.27 -13.21
C LYS A 58 2.73 10.43 -12.76
N ASP A 59 2.13 11.57 -12.42
CA ASP A 59 2.85 12.74 -11.94
C ASP A 59 3.53 12.49 -10.59
N TRP A 60 2.84 11.84 -9.64
CA TRP A 60 3.36 11.49 -8.32
C TRP A 60 4.61 10.61 -8.41
N GLN A 61 4.57 9.63 -9.32
CA GLN A 61 5.66 8.68 -9.57
C GLN A 61 6.71 9.20 -10.57
N MET A 62 6.52 10.41 -11.11
CA MET A 62 7.37 10.98 -12.16
C MET A 62 7.52 10.05 -13.38
N LEU A 63 6.45 9.36 -13.75
CA LEU A 63 6.46 8.38 -14.83
C LEU A 63 6.42 9.04 -16.20
N PRO A 64 7.13 8.48 -17.20
CA PRO A 64 6.99 8.93 -18.56
C PRO A 64 5.58 8.60 -19.09
N PRO A 65 5.05 9.36 -20.07
CA PRO A 65 3.70 9.15 -20.61
C PRO A 65 3.45 7.73 -21.14
N SER A 66 4.51 7.07 -21.63
CA SER A 66 4.49 5.72 -22.19
C SER A 66 4.27 4.61 -21.17
N VAL A 67 4.47 4.86 -19.87
CA VAL A 67 4.21 3.83 -18.84
C VAL A 67 2.71 3.64 -18.68
N TYR A 68 2.27 2.39 -18.77
CA TYR A 68 0.89 2.02 -18.52
C TYR A 68 0.55 2.20 -17.04
N VAL A 69 -0.59 2.85 -16.77
CA VAL A 69 -1.14 3.01 -15.43
C VAL A 69 -2.64 2.86 -15.53
N GLU A 70 -3.22 2.02 -14.69
CA GLU A 70 -4.65 1.80 -14.60
C GLU A 70 -5.11 1.76 -13.15
N GLU A 71 -6.37 2.14 -12.92
CA GLU A 71 -7.06 1.89 -11.66
C GLU A 71 -7.81 0.57 -11.76
N ILE A 72 -7.69 -0.28 -10.74
CA ILE A 72 -8.40 -1.55 -10.63
C ILE A 72 -9.33 -1.54 -9.41
N PRO A 73 -10.37 -2.40 -9.39
CA PRO A 73 -11.19 -2.59 -8.20
C PRO A 73 -10.33 -3.01 -6.99
N GLU A 74 -10.61 -2.44 -5.82
CA GLU A 74 -9.95 -2.83 -4.56
C GLU A 74 -10.15 -4.33 -4.27
N ALA A 75 -11.30 -4.91 -4.65
CA ALA A 75 -11.57 -6.33 -4.49
C ALA A 75 -10.53 -7.22 -5.20
N ASP A 76 -10.09 -6.85 -6.41
CA ASP A 76 -9.13 -7.62 -7.21
C ASP A 76 -7.75 -7.69 -6.55
N PHE A 77 -7.41 -6.73 -5.69
CA PHE A 77 -6.19 -6.75 -4.88
C PHE A 77 -6.31 -7.66 -3.64
N TRP A 78 -7.50 -7.76 -3.05
CA TRP A 78 -7.67 -8.52 -1.82
C TRP A 78 -8.11 -9.96 -2.03
N GLU A 79 -8.99 -10.22 -3.00
CA GLU A 79 -9.59 -11.53 -3.24
C GLU A 79 -8.55 -12.68 -3.32
N PRO A 80 -7.39 -12.53 -4.00
CA PRO A 80 -6.39 -13.59 -4.06
C PRO A 80 -5.72 -13.93 -2.73
N VAL A 81 -5.77 -13.02 -1.75
CA VAL A 81 -5.02 -13.12 -0.49
C VAL A 81 -5.88 -13.23 0.77
N ILE A 82 -7.16 -12.85 0.69
CA ILE A 82 -8.10 -12.96 1.83
C ILE A 82 -9.03 -14.18 1.70
N THR A 83 -9.07 -14.81 0.53
CA THR A 83 -9.94 -15.96 0.26
C THR A 83 -9.21 -17.25 0.58
N GLU A 84 -9.61 -17.89 1.68
CA GLU A 84 -9.13 -19.23 2.01
C GLU A 84 -9.64 -20.24 0.98
N GLN A 85 -8.76 -21.16 0.57
CA GLN A 85 -9.11 -22.29 -0.27
C GLN A 85 -9.10 -23.57 0.56
N ASP A 86 -9.99 -24.52 0.24
CA ASP A 86 -10.11 -25.78 0.96
C ASP A 86 -8.82 -26.63 0.95
N TRP A 87 -7.94 -26.37 -0.04
CA TRP A 87 -6.67 -27.07 -0.22
C TRP A 87 -5.47 -26.39 0.46
N TYR A 88 -5.68 -25.26 1.17
CA TYR A 88 -4.61 -24.57 1.90
C TYR A 88 -4.11 -25.39 3.11
N GLY A 89 -2.78 -25.46 3.24
CA GLY A 89 -2.11 -25.95 4.44
C GLY A 89 -2.09 -24.89 5.54
N ASP A 90 -1.40 -25.20 6.64
CA ASP A 90 -1.33 -24.33 7.82
C ASP A 90 -0.59 -23.01 7.53
N ASP A 91 0.43 -23.06 6.66
CA ASP A 91 1.22 -21.88 6.28
C ASP A 91 0.39 -20.92 5.41
N GLU A 92 -0.34 -21.42 4.40
CA GLU A 92 -1.21 -20.58 3.57
C GLU A 92 -2.38 -19.99 4.35
N LYS A 93 -2.95 -20.74 5.31
CA LYS A 93 -3.97 -20.22 6.23
C LYS A 93 -3.42 -19.13 7.13
N THR A 94 -2.20 -19.30 7.63
CA THR A 94 -1.54 -18.27 8.46
C THR A 94 -1.29 -17.00 7.66
N ARG A 95 -0.80 -17.12 6.41
CA ARG A 95 -0.65 -15.99 5.47
C ARG A 95 -1.99 -15.30 5.22
N THR A 96 -3.03 -16.06 4.90
CA THR A 96 -4.38 -15.53 4.63
C THR A 96 -4.95 -14.79 5.84
N ALA A 97 -4.78 -15.33 7.05
CA ALA A 97 -5.20 -14.66 8.28
C ALA A 97 -4.44 -13.34 8.53
N SER A 98 -3.15 -13.27 8.18
CA SER A 98 -2.38 -12.01 8.23
C SER A 98 -2.91 -10.99 7.23
N PHE A 99 -3.24 -11.41 6.01
CA PHE A 99 -3.87 -10.54 5.01
C PHE A 99 -5.26 -10.06 5.42
N GLN A 100 -6.09 -10.91 6.02
CA GLN A 100 -7.39 -10.51 6.53
C GLN A 100 -7.28 -9.45 7.64
N LYS A 101 -6.28 -9.57 8.53
CA LYS A 101 -5.99 -8.54 9.54
C LYS A 101 -5.54 -7.23 8.89
N LEU A 102 -4.67 -7.30 7.90
CA LEU A 102 -4.18 -6.13 7.17
C LEU A 102 -5.32 -5.44 6.39
N HIS A 103 -6.17 -6.21 5.71
CA HIS A 103 -7.34 -5.71 5.01
C HIS A 103 -8.29 -4.98 5.97
N LYS A 104 -8.57 -5.58 7.14
CA LYS A 104 -9.38 -4.94 8.17
C LYS A 104 -8.75 -3.64 8.67
N LEU A 105 -7.45 -3.61 8.92
CA LEU A 105 -6.74 -2.39 9.31
C LEU A 105 -6.92 -1.30 8.24
N VAL A 106 -6.66 -1.62 6.98
CA VAL A 106 -6.83 -0.70 5.85
C VAL A 106 -8.25 -0.15 5.78
N GLN A 107 -9.26 -0.99 5.93
CA GLN A 107 -10.67 -0.57 5.93
C GLN A 107 -11.03 0.35 7.10
N ASP A 108 -10.48 0.06 8.29
CA ASP A 108 -10.76 0.79 9.51
C ASP A 108 -10.01 2.15 9.57
N THR A 109 -8.83 2.26 8.94
CA THR A 109 -7.99 3.47 9.03
C THR A 109 -7.99 4.35 7.79
N LEU A 110 -8.18 3.78 6.59
CA LEU A 110 -8.04 4.51 5.33
C LEU A 110 -9.39 4.72 4.65
N THR A 111 -9.60 5.92 4.13
CA THR A 111 -10.79 6.31 3.35
C THR A 111 -10.42 6.61 1.90
N VAL A 112 -11.40 6.72 0.98
CA VAL A 112 -11.14 7.04 -0.45
C VAL A 112 -10.03 6.15 -1.03
N ARG A 113 -10.15 4.84 -0.80
CA ARG A 113 -9.16 3.83 -1.17
C ARG A 113 -9.26 3.52 -2.66
N GLN A 114 -8.11 3.40 -3.30
CA GLN A 114 -7.98 3.09 -4.71
C GLN A 114 -6.75 2.21 -4.93
N VAL A 115 -6.83 1.35 -5.94
CA VAL A 115 -5.72 0.48 -6.31
C VAL A 115 -5.28 0.82 -7.72
N PHE A 116 -3.97 1.03 -7.91
CA PHE A 116 -3.38 1.33 -9.20
C PHE A 116 -2.34 0.30 -9.57
N ARG A 117 -2.34 -0.16 -10.82
CA ARG A 117 -1.25 -0.94 -11.42
C ARG A 117 -0.43 -0.04 -12.32
N VAL A 118 0.89 -0.17 -12.25
CA VAL A 118 1.86 0.64 -12.98
C VAL A 118 2.85 -0.29 -13.68
N GLY A 119 2.86 -0.31 -15.00
CA GLY A 119 3.71 -1.20 -15.82
C GLY A 119 2.89 -2.18 -16.66
N GLU A 120 3.58 -3.06 -17.38
CA GLU A 120 2.97 -4.07 -18.27
C GLU A 120 3.31 -5.50 -17.80
N SER A 121 4.55 -5.97 -17.97
CA SER A 121 4.95 -7.33 -17.55
C SER A 121 5.37 -7.40 -16.08
N GLU A 122 6.02 -6.35 -15.59
CA GLU A 122 6.30 -6.15 -14.17
C GLU A 122 5.51 -4.93 -13.71
N MET A 123 4.46 -5.18 -12.95
CA MET A 123 3.54 -4.14 -12.48
C MET A 123 3.84 -3.81 -11.02
N ASP A 124 4.14 -2.55 -10.73
CA ASP A 124 4.03 -2.06 -9.36
C ASP A 124 2.54 -1.82 -9.06
N VAL A 125 2.05 -2.40 -7.96
CA VAL A 125 0.66 -2.26 -7.53
C VAL A 125 0.61 -1.46 -6.24
N TYR A 126 -0.20 -0.40 -6.26
CA TYR A 126 -0.34 0.56 -5.18
C TYR A 126 -1.77 0.56 -4.69
N LEU A 127 -2.01 0.15 -3.44
CA LEU A 127 -3.24 0.46 -2.73
C LEU A 127 -3.01 1.75 -1.94
N LEU A 128 -3.69 2.82 -2.31
CA LEU A 128 -3.58 4.11 -1.66
C LEU A 128 -4.92 4.48 -1.03
N GLY A 129 -4.87 4.94 0.22
CA GLY A 129 -6.03 5.49 0.89
C GLY A 129 -5.65 6.74 1.68
N ARG A 130 -6.66 7.53 2.00
CA ARG A 130 -6.53 8.79 2.73
C ARG A 130 -6.63 8.54 4.24
N GLN A 131 -5.68 9.10 4.96
CA GLN A 131 -5.61 9.13 6.42
C GLN A 131 -6.39 10.33 7.00
N SER A 132 -6.64 10.30 8.30
CA SER A 132 -7.36 11.37 9.02
C SER A 132 -6.65 12.72 9.00
N ASP A 133 -5.33 12.75 8.79
CA ASP A 133 -4.51 13.96 8.68
C ASP A 133 -4.55 14.61 7.28
N GLY A 134 -5.25 13.97 6.33
CA GLY A 134 -5.37 14.42 4.95
C GLY A 134 -4.27 13.95 4.01
N GLU A 135 -3.22 13.27 4.49
CA GLU A 135 -2.24 12.62 3.62
C GLU A 135 -2.74 11.26 3.13
N ARG A 136 -2.05 10.70 2.13
CA ARG A 136 -2.35 9.35 1.63
C ARG A 136 -1.24 8.39 2.00
N ALA A 137 -1.64 7.22 2.45
CA ALA A 137 -0.76 6.11 2.75
C ALA A 137 -1.39 4.80 2.27
N GLY A 138 -0.60 3.75 2.21
CA GLY A 138 -1.12 2.43 1.93
C GLY A 138 -0.02 1.43 1.64
N LEU A 139 -0.30 0.54 0.71
CA LEU A 139 0.52 -0.64 0.44
C LEU A 139 1.07 -0.59 -0.99
N LYS A 140 2.29 -1.07 -1.15
CA LYS A 140 2.95 -1.30 -2.41
C LYS A 140 3.34 -2.78 -2.49
N THR A 141 3.09 -3.41 -3.63
CA THR A 141 3.71 -4.69 -3.98
C THR A 141 4.13 -4.66 -5.44
N LYS A 142 4.96 -5.61 -5.86
CA LYS A 142 5.19 -5.91 -7.27
C LYS A 142 4.35 -7.13 -7.66
N MET A 143 3.85 -7.15 -8.89
CA MET A 143 3.25 -8.31 -9.53
C MET A 143 3.95 -8.54 -10.86
N VAL A 144 4.44 -9.76 -11.06
CA VAL A 144 5.03 -10.19 -12.32
C VAL A 144 4.02 -11.08 -13.04
N GLN A 145 3.83 -10.83 -14.34
CA GLN A 145 3.01 -11.63 -15.22
C GLN A 145 3.83 -11.99 -16.47
N THR A 146 4.24 -13.25 -16.59
CA THR A 146 4.92 -13.81 -17.77
C THR A 146 4.01 -14.60 -18.70
#